data_AF-A0A356F1U8-F1
#
_entry.id   AF-A0A356F1U8-F1
#
_cell.length_a   1.000
_cell.length_b   1.000
_cell.length_c   1.000
_cell.angle_alpha   90.00
_cell.angle_beta   90.00
_cell.angle_gamma   90.00
#
_symmetry.space_group_name_H-M   'P 1'
#
loop_
_entity.id
_entity.type
_entity.pdbx_description
1 polymer ?
#
loop_
_entity_poly.entity_id
_entity_poly.type
_entity_poly.pdbx_seq_one_letter_code
_entity_poly.pdbx_strand_id
1 'polypeptide(L)'
;MALETKQNIDELIEIFINNSKFLASYESTDRIINNEEHSYNKAKKIASQKYKAIKALLKSEEGITELIKLLNHNDIVISSATAEILYPLFPIHCIKILKNYSKSLSNKLDAYKVDCMIEGLNQKQDFFINNFKKLYGTDNLEELNRESKEKCK
;
A
#
# COMPACT_ATOMS: atom_id res chain seq x y z
N MET A 1 3.24 25.15 -15.06
CA MET A 1 2.87 23.79 -15.52
C MET A 1 3.76 22.67 -14.96
N ALA A 2 5.04 22.53 -15.34
CA ALA A 2 5.87 21.41 -14.83
C ALA A 2 6.17 21.47 -13.32
N LEU A 3 6.46 22.67 -12.78
CA LEU A 3 6.70 22.86 -11.34
C LEU A 3 5.43 22.59 -10.49
N GLU A 4 4.27 23.07 -10.95
CA GLU A 4 2.98 22.89 -10.25
C GLU A 4 2.54 21.42 -10.23
N THR A 5 2.86 20.66 -11.28
CA THR A 5 2.54 19.22 -11.35
C THR A 5 3.40 18.44 -10.35
N LYS A 6 4.68 18.80 -10.20
CA LYS A 6 5.59 18.16 -9.25
C LYS A 6 5.26 18.49 -7.80
N GLN A 7 4.95 19.75 -7.48
CA GLN A 7 4.51 20.16 -6.14
C GLN A 7 3.26 19.39 -5.68
N ASN A 8 2.34 19.10 -6.61
CA ASN A 8 1.15 18.30 -6.33
C ASN A 8 1.50 16.82 -6.05
N ILE A 9 2.47 16.22 -6.75
CA ILE A 9 2.89 14.83 -6.48
C ILE A 9 3.55 14.70 -5.12
N ASP A 10 4.44 15.61 -4.74
CA ASP A 10 5.12 15.59 -3.45
C ASP A 10 4.11 15.67 -2.28
N GLU A 11 3.10 16.55 -2.39
CA GLU A 11 2.00 16.64 -1.41
C GLU A 11 1.20 15.33 -1.31
N LEU A 12 0.89 14.70 -2.45
CA LEU A 12 0.17 13.43 -2.47
C LEU A 12 0.97 12.29 -1.84
N ILE A 13 2.30 12.27 -2.04
CA ILE A 13 3.21 11.33 -1.40
C ILE A 13 3.26 11.54 0.11
N GLU A 14 3.33 12.79 0.57
CA GLU A 14 3.29 13.11 2.00
C GLU A 14 1.97 12.68 2.65
N ILE A 15 0.84 12.95 1.98
CA ILE A 15 -0.49 12.47 2.43
C ILE A 15 -0.51 10.95 2.54
N PHE A 16 0.03 10.25 1.53
CA PHE A 16 0.11 8.78 1.55
C PHE A 16 0.94 8.27 2.72
N ILE A 17 2.13 8.85 2.95
CA ILE A 17 3.04 8.45 4.02
C ILE A 17 2.41 8.67 5.40
N ASN A 18 1.98 9.91 5.68
CA ASN A 18 1.45 10.29 6.99
C ASN A 18 0.20 9.48 7.35
N ASN A 19 -0.69 9.28 6.37
CA ASN A 19 -1.91 8.51 6.59
C ASN A 19 -1.64 7.01 6.73
N SER A 20 -0.65 6.46 6.03
CA SER A 20 -0.26 5.05 6.19
C SER A 20 0.27 4.78 7.60
N LYS A 21 1.13 5.65 8.13
CA LYS A 21 1.60 5.53 9.52
C LYS A 21 0.46 5.64 10.53
N PHE A 22 -0.44 6.60 10.33
CA PHE A 22 -1.59 6.78 11.21
C PHE A 22 -2.47 5.52 11.24
N LEU A 23 -2.79 4.95 10.07
CA LEU A 23 -3.65 3.77 9.98
C LEU A 23 -2.98 2.53 10.56
N ALA A 24 -1.70 2.30 10.29
CA ALA A 24 -0.96 1.18 10.88
C ALA A 24 -0.94 1.25 12.42
N SER A 25 -0.74 2.44 12.98
CA SER A 25 -0.84 2.65 14.43
C SER A 25 -2.28 2.47 14.94
N TYR A 26 -3.28 2.99 14.23
CA TYR A 26 -4.70 2.86 14.59
C TYR A 26 -5.19 1.41 14.60
N GLU A 27 -4.73 0.58 13.67
CA GLU A 27 -5.16 -0.82 13.51
C GLU A 27 -4.32 -1.80 14.36
N SER A 28 -3.28 -1.31 15.03
CA SER A 28 -2.41 -2.12 15.87
C SER A 28 -3.17 -2.73 17.04
N THR A 29 -2.92 -4.00 17.28
CA THR A 29 -3.62 -4.77 18.32
C THR A 29 -3.31 -4.21 19.71
N ASP A 30 -2.09 -3.73 19.95
CA ASP A 30 -1.70 -3.13 21.23
C ASP A 30 -2.54 -1.89 21.58
N ARG A 31 -2.83 -1.05 20.59
CA ARG A 31 -3.67 0.14 20.78
C ARG A 31 -5.11 -0.22 21.14
N ILE A 32 -5.65 -1.26 20.50
CA ILE A 32 -7.00 -1.77 20.76
C ILE A 32 -7.07 -2.33 22.18
N ILE A 33 -6.08 -3.15 22.58
CA ILE A 33 -6.01 -3.76 23.92
C ILE A 33 -5.92 -2.69 25.01
N ASN A 34 -5.12 -1.64 24.77
CA ASN A 34 -4.92 -0.56 25.73
C ASN A 34 -6.11 0.42 25.81
N ASN A 35 -7.19 0.17 25.05
CA ASN A 35 -8.41 0.97 25.03
C ASN A 35 -8.15 2.47 24.85
N GLU A 36 -7.14 2.81 24.05
CA GLU A 36 -6.91 4.20 23.66
C GLU A 36 -8.11 4.73 22.86
N GLU A 37 -8.33 6.05 22.85
CA GLU A 37 -9.47 6.64 22.16
C GLU A 37 -9.47 6.29 20.65
N HIS A 38 -10.42 5.44 20.24
CA HIS A 38 -10.60 5.00 18.85
C HIS A 38 -11.69 5.83 18.16
N SER A 39 -11.29 6.93 17.54
CA SER A 39 -12.21 7.70 16.70
C SER A 39 -12.35 7.07 15.31
N TYR A 40 -13.38 6.24 15.14
CA TYR A 40 -13.75 5.65 13.84
C TYR A 40 -13.90 6.73 12.75
N ASN A 41 -14.53 7.85 13.07
CA ASN A 41 -14.73 8.95 12.11
C ASN A 41 -13.40 9.56 11.65
N LYS A 42 -12.41 9.67 12.54
CA LYS A 42 -11.06 10.11 12.18
C LYS A 42 -10.38 9.09 11.28
N ALA A 43 -10.36 7.81 11.65
CA ALA A 43 -9.75 6.76 10.83
C ALA A 43 -10.37 6.67 9.44
N LYS A 44 -11.70 6.74 9.34
CA LYS A 44 -12.43 6.78 8.07
C LYS A 44 -12.03 7.97 7.19
N LYS A 45 -11.88 9.16 7.78
CA LYS A 45 -11.43 10.37 7.06
C LYS A 45 -10.00 10.18 6.52
N ILE A 46 -9.09 9.68 7.35
CA ILE A 46 -7.69 9.43 6.98
C ILE A 46 -7.58 8.36 5.88
N ALA A 47 -8.31 7.25 6.00
CA ALA A 47 -8.37 6.21 4.97
C ALA A 47 -8.89 6.75 3.62
N SER A 48 -9.94 7.60 3.66
CA SER A 48 -10.46 8.26 2.47
C SER A 48 -9.43 9.19 1.80
N GLN A 49 -8.67 9.95 2.59
CA GLN A 49 -7.60 10.81 2.09
C GLN A 49 -6.47 10.00 1.45
N LYS A 50 -5.99 8.94 2.13
CA LYS A 50 -4.98 8.02 1.59
C LYS A 50 -5.43 7.43 0.25
N TYR A 51 -6.67 6.91 0.19
CA TYR A 51 -7.20 6.30 -1.03
C TYR A 51 -7.29 7.30 -2.20
N LYS A 52 -7.75 8.55 -1.94
CA LYS A 52 -7.77 9.60 -2.97
C LYS A 52 -6.36 9.95 -3.46
N ALA A 53 -5.38 10.01 -2.56
CA ALA A 53 -3.99 10.29 -2.93
C ALA A 53 -3.42 9.18 -3.82
N ILE A 54 -3.61 7.91 -3.44
CA ILE A 54 -3.19 6.76 -4.25
C ILE A 54 -3.83 6.83 -5.64
N LYS A 55 -5.14 7.07 -5.72
CA LYS A 55 -5.83 7.20 -7.01
C LYS A 55 -5.33 8.35 -7.87
N ALA A 56 -4.85 9.44 -7.28
CA ALA A 56 -4.26 10.53 -8.02
C ALA A 56 -2.85 10.16 -8.53
N LEU A 57 -2.02 9.55 -7.68
CA LEU A 57 -0.66 9.12 -8.01
C LEU A 57 -0.63 8.06 -9.11
N LEU A 58 -1.57 7.11 -9.10
CA LEU A 58 -1.64 6.04 -10.10
C LEU A 58 -2.11 6.51 -11.50
N LYS A 59 -2.49 7.79 -11.67
CA LYS A 59 -2.91 8.34 -12.98
C LYS A 59 -1.74 8.75 -13.87
N SER A 60 -0.53 8.83 -13.35
CA SER A 60 0.66 9.24 -14.11
C SER A 60 1.84 8.32 -13.84
N GLU A 61 2.69 8.12 -14.84
CA GLU A 61 3.94 7.36 -14.64
C GLU A 61 4.87 8.04 -13.64
N GLU A 62 4.83 9.38 -13.54
CA GLU A 62 5.60 10.12 -12.53
C GLU A 62 5.14 9.77 -11.10
N GLY A 63 3.82 9.76 -10.84
CA GLY A 63 3.28 9.37 -9.53
C GLY A 63 3.53 7.90 -9.20
N ILE A 64 3.42 7.00 -10.19
CA ILE A 64 3.81 5.59 -10.05
C ILE A 64 5.30 5.47 -9.72
N THR A 65 6.16 6.25 -10.37
CA THR A 65 7.61 6.25 -10.13
C THR A 65 7.95 6.68 -8.71
N GLU A 66 7.30 7.72 -8.18
CA GLU A 66 7.50 8.12 -6.78
C GLU A 66 7.01 7.05 -5.80
N LEU A 67 5.87 6.41 -6.06
CA LEU A 67 5.41 5.27 -5.25
C LEU A 67 6.42 4.10 -5.29
N ILE A 68 7.00 3.78 -6.44
CA ILE A 68 8.00 2.70 -6.56
C ILE A 68 9.21 2.97 -5.68
N LYS A 69 9.67 4.23 -5.57
CA LYS A 69 10.79 4.57 -4.66
C LYS A 69 10.48 4.23 -3.21
N LEU A 70 9.21 4.34 -2.80
CA LEU A 70 8.78 4.03 -1.44
C LEU A 70 8.81 2.53 -1.11
N LEU A 71 8.94 1.63 -2.08
CA LEU A 71 9.14 0.19 -1.81
C LEU A 71 10.45 -0.09 -1.04
N ASN A 72 11.45 0.79 -1.19
CA ASN A 72 12.74 0.71 -0.51
C ASN A 72 12.86 1.78 0.61
N HIS A 73 11.75 2.27 1.13
CA HIS A 73 11.76 3.27 2.19
C HIS A 73 12.33 2.70 3.50
N ASN A 74 13.06 3.52 4.26
CA ASN A 74 13.72 3.10 5.51
C ASN A 74 12.72 2.67 6.60
N ASP A 75 11.53 3.26 6.58
CA ASP A 75 10.42 2.89 7.44
C ASP A 75 9.62 1.73 6.81
N ILE A 76 9.68 0.55 7.43
CA ILE A 76 9.07 -0.68 6.92
C ILE A 76 7.54 -0.57 6.78
N VAL A 77 6.89 0.29 7.58
CA VAL A 77 5.43 0.53 7.49
C VAL A 77 5.08 1.23 6.18
N ILE A 78 5.94 2.15 5.73
CA ILE A 78 5.72 2.83 4.44
C ILE A 78 5.97 1.85 3.30
N SER A 79 7.06 1.08 3.38
CA SER A 79 7.39 0.08 2.36
C SER A 79 6.29 -0.98 2.23
N SER A 80 5.73 -1.47 3.33
CA SER A 80 4.62 -2.43 3.32
C SER A 80 3.33 -1.81 2.78
N ALA A 81 2.94 -0.62 3.23
CA ALA A 81 1.77 0.09 2.71
C ALA A 81 1.88 0.38 1.20
N THR A 82 3.10 0.59 0.70
CA THR A 82 3.38 0.75 -0.73
C THR A 82 3.27 -0.58 -1.46
N ALA A 83 3.82 -1.65 -0.88
CA ALA A 83 3.74 -2.99 -1.45
C ALA A 83 2.30 -3.48 -1.59
N GLU A 84 1.42 -3.14 -0.63
CA GLU A 84 -0.01 -3.44 -0.72
C GLU A 84 -0.65 -2.89 -1.99
N ILE A 85 -0.32 -1.65 -2.39
CA ILE A 85 -0.96 -1.00 -3.53
C ILE A 85 -0.26 -1.33 -4.86
N LEU A 86 1.04 -1.59 -4.85
CA LEU A 86 1.86 -1.85 -6.05
C LEU A 86 1.96 -3.35 -6.37
N TYR A 87 1.33 -4.23 -5.60
CA TYR A 87 1.31 -5.67 -5.84
C TYR A 87 0.98 -6.05 -7.30
N PRO A 88 0.00 -5.44 -8.01
CA PRO A 88 -0.25 -5.77 -9.40
C PRO A 88 0.91 -5.48 -10.37
N LEU A 89 1.77 -4.51 -10.04
CA LEU A 89 2.93 -4.14 -10.86
C LEU A 89 4.16 -4.98 -10.50
N PHE A 90 4.39 -5.23 -9.21
CA PHE A 90 5.59 -5.90 -8.68
C PHE A 90 5.24 -7.01 -7.68
N PRO A 91 4.52 -8.07 -8.10
CA PRO A 91 3.96 -9.04 -7.17
C PRO A 91 5.01 -9.76 -6.32
N ILE A 92 6.14 -10.18 -6.91
CA ILE A 92 7.20 -10.92 -6.21
C ILE A 92 7.87 -10.02 -5.18
N HIS A 93 8.27 -8.80 -5.58
CA HIS A 93 8.92 -7.86 -4.69
C HIS A 93 8.00 -7.39 -3.56
N CYS A 94 6.74 -7.10 -3.87
CA CYS A 94 5.75 -6.69 -2.86
C CYS A 94 5.52 -7.79 -1.82
N ILE A 95 5.37 -9.06 -2.23
CA ILE A 95 5.23 -10.18 -1.29
C ILE A 95 6.46 -10.32 -0.39
N LYS A 96 7.67 -10.09 -0.93
CA LYS A 96 8.91 -10.12 -0.12
C LYS A 96 8.88 -9.02 0.95
N ILE A 97 8.48 -7.81 0.61
CA ILE A 97 8.35 -6.69 1.56
C ILE A 97 7.32 -7.02 2.64
N LEU A 98 6.13 -7.50 2.25
CA LEU A 98 5.07 -7.86 3.19
C LEU A 98 5.51 -8.96 4.16
N LYS A 99 6.25 -9.98 3.67
CA LYS A 99 6.85 -11.02 4.52
C LYS A 99 7.85 -10.44 5.52
N ASN A 100 8.67 -9.49 5.10
CA ASN A 100 9.62 -8.83 6.00
C ASN A 100 8.89 -7.97 7.05
N TYR A 101 7.82 -7.28 6.64
CA TYR A 101 6.98 -6.51 7.55
C TYR A 101 6.33 -7.41 8.60
N SER A 102 5.68 -8.51 8.19
CA SER A 102 5.11 -9.52 9.10
C SER A 102 6.12 -9.99 10.15
N LYS A 103 7.35 -10.34 9.73
CA LYS A 103 8.43 -10.76 10.64
C LYS A 103 8.92 -9.67 11.59
N SER A 104 8.75 -8.40 11.24
CA SER A 104 9.17 -7.26 12.06
C SER A 104 8.16 -6.91 13.16
N LEU A 105 6.91 -7.39 13.05
CA LEU A 105 5.86 -7.11 14.01
C LEU A 105 6.07 -7.93 15.29
N SER A 106 6.13 -7.24 16.42
CA SER A 106 6.23 -7.86 17.75
C SER A 106 4.93 -8.58 18.14
N ASN A 107 3.77 -8.00 17.77
CA ASN A 107 2.47 -8.55 18.06
C ASN A 107 2.10 -9.66 17.05
N LYS A 108 1.88 -10.88 17.55
CA LYS A 108 1.59 -12.06 16.72
C LYS A 108 0.26 -11.96 15.97
N LEU A 109 -0.74 -11.26 16.50
CA LEU A 109 -2.03 -11.08 15.80
C LEU A 109 -1.87 -10.12 14.62
N ASP A 110 -1.06 -9.08 14.77
CA ASP A 110 -0.78 -8.17 13.66
C ASP A 110 0.08 -8.86 12.58
N ALA A 111 1.08 -9.66 12.96
CA ALA A 111 1.82 -10.51 12.02
C ALA A 111 0.88 -11.47 11.27
N TYR A 112 -0.02 -12.14 11.99
CA TYR A 112 -0.99 -13.06 11.39
C TYR A 112 -1.92 -12.38 10.38
N LYS A 113 -2.39 -11.15 10.66
CA LYS A 113 -3.18 -10.37 9.69
C LYS A 113 -2.42 -10.16 8.37
N VAL A 114 -1.13 -9.82 8.45
CA VAL A 114 -0.28 -9.63 7.27
C VAL A 114 -0.05 -10.96 6.55
N ASP A 115 0.15 -12.06 7.27
CA ASP A 115 0.30 -13.39 6.69
C ASP A 115 -0.96 -13.85 5.95
N CYS A 116 -2.16 -13.61 6.50
CA CYS A 116 -3.42 -13.86 5.82
C CYS A 116 -3.57 -13.02 4.54
N MET A 117 -3.13 -11.76 4.55
CA MET A 117 -3.11 -10.94 3.34
C MET A 117 -2.18 -11.53 2.29
N ILE A 118 -0.95 -11.92 2.67
CA ILE A 118 0.02 -12.56 1.77
C ILE A 118 -0.57 -13.84 1.15
N GLU A 119 -1.23 -14.68 1.96
CA GLU A 119 -1.89 -15.88 1.47
C GLU A 119 -2.99 -15.56 0.47
N GLY A 120 -3.87 -14.61 0.79
CA GLY A 120 -4.95 -14.19 -0.10
C GLY A 120 -4.46 -13.57 -1.41
N LEU A 121 -3.36 -12.83 -1.38
CA LEU A 121 -2.70 -12.30 -2.58
C LEU A 121 -2.12 -13.42 -3.46
N ASN A 122 -1.42 -14.39 -2.86
CA ASN A 122 -0.84 -15.53 -3.59
C ASN A 122 -1.91 -16.42 -4.22
N GLN A 123 -3.04 -16.61 -3.51
CA GLN A 123 -4.19 -17.37 -4.00
C GLN A 123 -5.06 -16.56 -4.98
N LYS A 124 -4.72 -15.30 -5.26
CA LYS A 124 -5.52 -14.38 -6.09
C LYS A 124 -7.00 -14.33 -5.65
N GLN A 125 -7.26 -14.29 -4.34
CA GLN A 125 -8.63 -14.25 -3.82
C GLN A 125 -9.40 -13.03 -4.33
N ASP A 126 -10.68 -13.21 -4.66
CA ASP A 126 -11.55 -12.20 -5.28
C ASP A 126 -11.59 -10.87 -4.53
N PHE A 127 -11.54 -10.91 -3.19
CA PHE A 127 -11.52 -9.70 -2.37
C PHE A 127 -10.38 -8.76 -2.76
N PHE A 128 -9.16 -9.28 -2.90
CA PHE A 128 -7.98 -8.48 -3.26
C PHE A 128 -8.00 -8.11 -4.74
N ILE A 129 -8.26 -9.08 -5.61
CA ILE A 129 -8.25 -8.88 -7.07
C ILE A 129 -9.27 -7.82 -7.48
N ASN A 130 -10.49 -7.87 -6.97
CA ASN A 130 -11.52 -6.88 -7.30
C ASN A 130 -11.19 -5.48 -6.77
N ASN A 131 -10.50 -5.38 -5.64
CA ASN A 131 -10.03 -4.09 -5.12
C ASN A 131 -8.93 -3.50 -6.03
N PHE A 132 -7.99 -4.31 -6.50
CA PHE A 132 -6.97 -3.86 -7.45
C PHE A 132 -7.58 -3.44 -8.78
N LYS A 133 -8.52 -4.21 -9.34
CA LYS A 133 -9.23 -3.84 -10.57
C LYS A 133 -9.89 -2.46 -10.45
N LYS A 134 -10.57 -2.19 -9.33
CA LYS A 134 -11.18 -0.88 -9.04
C LYS A 134 -10.17 0.24 -8.82
N LEU A 135 -9.02 -0.08 -8.25
CA LEU A 135 -7.95 0.87 -7.96
C LEU A 135 -7.27 1.33 -9.26
N TYR A 136 -6.88 0.38 -10.11
CA TYR A 136 -6.18 0.59 -11.37
C TYR A 136 -7.12 0.88 -12.56
N GLY A 137 -8.42 0.64 -12.41
CA GLY A 137 -9.42 0.88 -13.46
C GLY A 137 -9.30 -0.08 -14.65
N THR A 138 -8.87 -1.32 -14.41
CA THR A 138 -8.73 -2.36 -15.44
C THR A 138 -9.14 -3.72 -14.90
N ASP A 139 -9.73 -4.57 -15.74
CA ASP A 139 -10.00 -5.97 -15.42
C ASP A 139 -8.80 -6.88 -15.67
N ASN A 140 -7.82 -6.44 -16.46
CA ASN A 140 -6.63 -7.21 -16.79
C ASN A 140 -5.42 -6.73 -15.97
N LEU A 141 -5.28 -7.26 -14.75
CA LEU A 141 -4.14 -6.93 -13.89
C LEU A 141 -2.82 -7.55 -14.38
N GLU A 142 -2.86 -8.61 -15.20
CA GLU A 142 -1.65 -9.30 -15.64
C GLU A 142 -0.83 -8.45 -16.62
N GLU A 143 -1.48 -7.61 -17.42
CA GLU A 143 -0.83 -6.64 -18.32
C GLU A 143 -0.04 -5.56 -17.57
N LEU A 144 -0.42 -5.26 -16.33
CA LEU A 144 0.23 -4.27 -15.49
C LEU A 144 1.56 -4.78 -14.91
N ASN A 145 1.73 -6.09 -14.80
CA ASN A 145 2.92 -6.70 -14.19
C ASN A 145 4.19 -6.26 -14.95
N ARG A 146 5.11 -5.63 -14.22
CA ARG A 146 6.38 -5.12 -14.74
C ARG A 146 7.54 -6.11 -14.50
N GLU A 147 7.43 -6.97 -13.49
CA GLU A 147 8.44 -8.03 -13.21
C GLU A 147 8.41 -9.17 -14.25
N SER A 148 7.24 -9.46 -14.83
CA SER A 148 7.12 -10.46 -15.91
C SER A 148 7.80 -9.99 -17.20
N LYS A 149 7.85 -8.68 -17.45
CA LYS A 149 8.44 -8.07 -18.65
C LYS A 149 9.96 -7.99 -18.60
N GLU A 150 10.56 -7.94 -17.40
CA GLU A 150 12.02 -7.96 -17.22
C GLU A 150 12.64 -9.34 -17.47
N LYS A 151 11.88 -10.43 -17.32
CA LYS A 151 12.36 -11.80 -17.61
C LYS A 151 12.43 -12.14 -19.11
N CYS A 152 11.88 -11.29 -19.97
CA CYS A 152 11.85 -11.48 -21.43
C CYS A 152 12.91 -10.66 -22.17
N LYS A 153 13.87 -10.05 -21.46
CA LYS A 153 15.07 -9.41 -22.02
C LYS A 153 16.31 -10.14 -21.53
#